data_AF-A0A0C3BRP2-F1
#
_entry.id   AF-A0A0C3BRP2-F1
#
_cell.length_a   1.000
_cell.length_b   1.000
_cell.length_c   1.000
_cell.angle_alpha   90.00
_cell.angle_beta   90.00
_cell.angle_gamma   90.00
#
_symmetry.space_group_name_H-M   'P 1'
#
loop_
_entity.id
_entity.type
_entity.pdbx_description
1 polymer ?
#
loop_
_entity_poly.entity_id
_entity_poly.type
_entity_poly.pdbx_seq_one_letter_code
_entity_poly.pdbx_strand_id
1 'polypeptide(L)'
;IDGLDECNSPFIQRGILDAISRLFRQHHIPILFLVASRPESHLSQFFNSKSLVDLLVRLPLDVDYRSADDIHLFLSDKFKEIKDTHPLKTFIDPTWPSLRIMQTLIEKSSGHFIYAATVVRYI
;
A
#
# COMPACT_ATOMS: atom_id res chain seq x y z
N ILE A 1 12.54 6.86 -1.27
CA ILE A 1 12.54 6.61 0.19
C ILE A 1 11.20 6.00 0.50
N ASP A 2 11.19 4.69 0.72
CA ASP A 2 9.97 3.94 1.00
C ASP A 2 9.86 3.68 2.51
N GLY A 3 8.66 3.79 3.06
CA GLY A 3 8.38 3.62 4.50
C GLY A 3 9.09 4.62 5.41
N LEU A 4 9.07 5.93 5.11
CA LEU A 4 9.73 6.93 5.99
C LEU A 4 9.18 6.88 7.43
N ASP A 5 7.89 6.57 7.60
CA ASP A 5 7.22 6.39 8.90
C ASP A 5 7.82 5.26 9.75
N GLU A 6 8.42 4.24 9.13
CA GLU A 6 9.03 3.09 9.83
C GLU A 6 10.40 3.44 10.47
N CYS A 7 10.91 4.66 10.28
CA CYS A 7 12.15 5.09 10.94
C CYS A 7 11.99 5.18 12.46
N ASN A 8 13.02 4.78 13.20
CA ASN A 8 13.01 4.62 14.66
C ASN A 8 12.55 5.85 15.47
N SER A 9 12.59 7.06 14.91
CA SER A 9 12.06 8.25 15.59
C SER A 9 11.67 9.38 14.62
N PRO A 10 10.73 10.25 15.02
CA PRO A 10 10.39 11.48 14.29
C PRO A 10 11.58 12.42 14.06
N PHE A 11 12.61 12.37 14.92
CA PHE A 11 13.83 13.16 14.77
C PHE A 11 14.62 12.73 13.52
N ILE A 12 14.78 11.42 13.32
CA ILE A 12 15.48 10.87 12.14
C ILE A 12 14.69 11.20 10.87
N GLN A 13 13.37 11.00 10.90
CA GLN A 13 12.49 11.31 9.78
C GLN A 13 12.61 12.77 9.35
N ARG A 14 12.57 13.70 10.31
CA ARG A 14 12.75 15.13 10.05
C ARG A 14 14.15 15.42 9.50
N GLY A 15 15.19 14.84 10.09
CA GLY A 15 16.57 15.03 9.63
C GLY A 15 16.77 14.65 8.16
N ILE A 16 16.13 13.57 7.70
CA ILE A 16 16.13 13.16 6.29
C ILE A 16 15.46 14.24 5.42
N LEU A 17 14.26 14.69 5.80
CA LEU A 17 13.52 15.70 5.03
C LEU A 17 14.23 17.06 5.00
N ASP A 18 14.84 17.47 6.11
CA ASP A 18 15.62 18.71 6.21
C ASP A 18 16.88 18.64 5.33
N ALA A 19 17.56 17.49 5.29
CA ALA A 19 18.71 17.28 4.41
C ALA A 19 18.32 17.40 2.93
N ILE A 20 17.20 16.78 2.53
CA ILE A 20 16.66 16.88 1.17
C ILE A 20 16.27 18.33 0.84
N SER A 21 15.55 19.00 1.73
CA SER A 21 15.16 20.41 1.54
C SER A 21 16.37 21.32 1.34
N ARG A 22 17.40 21.17 2.20
CA ARG A 22 18.64 21.94 2.10
C ARG A 22 19.36 21.70 0.78
N LEU A 23 19.45 20.45 0.34
CA LEU A 23 20.11 20.08 -0.90
C LEU A 23 19.49 20.82 -2.10
N PHE A 24 18.16 20.82 -2.24
CA PHE A 24 17.46 21.51 -3.32
C PHE A 24 17.50 23.05 -3.21
N ARG A 25 17.56 23.60 -2.00
CA ARG A 25 17.66 25.06 -1.81
C ARG A 25 19.05 25.60 -2.11
N GLN A 26 20.09 24.81 -1.84
CA GLN A 26 21.47 25.23 -2.02
C GLN A 26 22.00 24.94 -3.42
N HIS A 27 21.45 23.93 -4.11
CA HIS A 27 21.96 23.45 -5.38
C HIS A 27 20.82 23.17 -6.37
N HIS A 28 21.02 23.59 -7.62
CA HIS A 28 20.18 23.17 -8.73
C HIS A 28 20.68 21.82 -9.24
N ILE A 29 20.12 20.74 -8.70
CA ILE A 29 20.48 19.36 -9.05
C ILE A 29 19.35 18.67 -9.84
N PRO A 30 19.67 17.88 -10.88
CA PRO A 30 18.68 17.16 -11.68
C PRO A 30 18.29 15.83 -11.01
N ILE A 31 17.88 15.87 -9.74
CA ILE A 31 17.48 14.68 -8.97
C ILE A 31 16.03 14.85 -8.52
N LEU A 32 15.25 13.78 -8.56
CA LEU A 32 13.90 13.72 -7.99
C LEU A 32 13.89 12.72 -6.83
N PHE A 33 13.40 13.14 -5.66
CA PHE A 33 13.14 12.24 -4.54
C PHE A 33 11.67 11.87 -4.51
N LEU A 34 11.39 10.57 -4.62
CA LEU A 34 10.09 10.01 -4.27
C LEU A 34 10.13 9.56 -2.81
N VAL A 35 9.22 10.10 -1.99
CA VAL A 35 9.08 9.74 -0.58
C VAL A 35 7.69 9.16 -0.37
N ALA A 36 7.62 7.93 0.14
CA ALA A 36 6.39 7.25 0.52
C ALA A 36 6.36 7.05 2.04
N SER A 37 5.22 7.36 2.65
CA SER A 37 4.99 7.17 4.08
C SER A 37 3.51 7.11 4.41
N ARG A 38 3.15 6.55 5.56
CA ARG A 38 1.83 6.77 6.16
C ARG A 38 1.63 8.24 6.55
N PRO A 39 0.37 8.72 6.60
CA PRO A 39 0.04 10.11 6.93
C PRO A 39 0.10 10.37 8.44
N GLU A 40 1.24 10.07 9.08
CA GLU A 40 1.43 10.38 10.50
C GLU A 40 1.36 11.90 10.73
N SER A 41 0.85 12.33 11.88
CA SER A 41 0.54 13.74 12.14
C SER A 41 1.78 14.65 12.09
N HIS A 42 2.91 14.22 12.64
CA HIS A 42 4.17 14.98 12.60
C HIS A 42 4.74 15.05 11.18
N LEU A 43 4.71 13.95 10.41
CA LEU A 43 5.14 13.96 9.01
C LEU A 43 4.27 14.90 8.18
N SER A 44 2.95 14.82 8.35
CA SER A 44 1.99 15.71 7.70
C SER A 44 2.28 17.17 8.00
N GLN A 45 2.63 17.49 9.25
CA GLN A 45 3.04 18.84 9.66
C GLN A 45 4.35 19.27 8.97
N PHE A 46 5.36 18.40 8.87
CA PHE A 46 6.61 18.73 8.19
C PHE A 46 6.43 18.99 6.71
N PHE A 47 5.71 18.10 6.02
CA PHE A 47 5.43 18.30 4.61
C PHE A 47 4.55 19.55 4.36
N ASN A 48 3.88 20.11 5.38
CA ASN A 48 3.09 21.35 5.28
C ASN A 48 3.88 22.59 5.73
N SER A 49 5.13 22.41 6.16
CA SER A 49 5.97 23.53 6.58
C SER A 49 6.43 24.36 5.38
N LYS A 50 6.66 25.65 5.62
CA LYS A 50 7.20 26.59 4.60
C LYS A 50 8.52 26.13 4.00
N SER A 51 9.31 25.32 4.71
CA SER A 51 10.59 24.81 4.22
C SER A 51 10.43 23.72 3.15
N LEU A 52 9.26 23.09 3.01
CA LEU A 52 9.04 21.96 2.10
C LEU A 52 7.90 22.17 1.11
N VAL A 53 6.88 22.96 1.46
CA VAL A 53 5.66 23.09 0.64
C VAL A 53 5.93 23.51 -0.81
N ASP A 54 6.91 24.38 -1.04
CA ASP A 54 7.27 24.87 -2.38
C ASP A 54 8.20 23.90 -3.14
N LEU A 55 8.70 22.85 -2.49
CA LEU A 55 9.68 21.91 -3.06
C LEU A 55 9.10 20.53 -3.36
N LEU A 56 7.82 20.30 -3.01
CA LEU A 56 7.21 18.99 -3.13
C LEU A 56 5.89 19.02 -3.90
N VAL A 57 5.55 17.85 -4.41
CA VAL A 57 4.21 17.53 -4.91
C VAL A 57 3.68 16.41 -4.05
N ARG A 58 2.45 16.54 -3.55
CA ARG A 58 1.78 15.47 -2.79
C ARG A 58 0.91 14.64 -3.71
N LEU A 59 1.03 13.33 -3.58
CA LEU A 59 0.16 12.37 -4.23
C LEU A 59 -0.56 11.56 -3.14
N PRO A 60 -1.81 11.92 -2.77
CA PRO A 60 -2.57 11.12 -1.82
C PRO A 60 -2.92 9.78 -2.46
N LEU A 61 -2.68 8.70 -1.72
CA LEU A 61 -2.99 7.33 -2.16
C LEU A 61 -4.23 6.74 -1.44
N ASP A 62 -4.80 7.50 -0.51
CA ASP A 62 -5.92 7.12 0.34
C ASP A 62 -7.27 7.68 -0.13
N VAL A 63 -7.27 8.60 -1.09
CA VAL A 63 -8.49 9.16 -1.69
C VAL A 63 -9.02 8.18 -2.75
N ASP A 64 -10.28 7.76 -2.59
CA ASP A 64 -10.99 6.84 -3.50
C ASP A 64 -10.35 5.44 -3.66
N TYR A 65 -9.60 4.99 -2.65
CA TYR A 65 -8.99 3.66 -2.67
C TYR A 65 -10.03 2.54 -2.48
N ARG A 66 -10.53 1.98 -3.60
CA ARG A 66 -11.51 0.89 -3.66
C ARG A 66 -10.90 -0.49 -3.41
N SER A 67 -10.10 -0.59 -2.35
CA SER A 67 -9.37 -1.81 -1.98
C SER A 67 -10.22 -3.07 -1.90
N ALA A 68 -11.47 -2.96 -1.46
CA ALA A 68 -12.39 -4.11 -1.39
C ALA A 68 -12.68 -4.71 -2.77
N ASP A 69 -12.84 -3.87 -3.80
CA ASP A 69 -13.10 -4.32 -5.17
C ASP A 69 -11.85 -4.93 -5.81
N ASP A 70 -10.69 -4.32 -5.57
CA ASP A 70 -9.43 -4.86 -6.08
C ASP A 70 -9.08 -6.20 -5.40
N ILE A 71 -9.34 -6.33 -4.10
CA ILE A 71 -9.19 -7.58 -3.35
C ILE A 71 -10.20 -8.63 -3.84
N HIS A 72 -11.45 -8.24 -4.09
CA HIS A 72 -12.45 -9.14 -4.67
C HIS A 72 -11.97 -9.68 -6.02
N LEU A 73 -11.47 -8.81 -6.89
CA LEU A 73 -10.92 -9.19 -8.20
C LEU A 73 -9.72 -10.13 -8.05
N PHE A 74 -8.77 -9.79 -7.19
CA PHE A 74 -7.59 -10.62 -6.91
C PHE A 74 -7.96 -12.01 -6.40
N LEU A 75 -8.84 -12.09 -5.39
CA LEU A 75 -9.28 -13.37 -4.84
C LEU A 75 -10.03 -14.19 -5.90
N SER A 76 -10.92 -13.56 -6.68
CA SER A 76 -11.68 -14.23 -7.73
C SER A 76 -10.76 -14.85 -8.78
N ASP A 77 -9.74 -14.12 -9.22
CA ASP A 77 -8.74 -14.60 -10.18
C ASP A 77 -7.92 -15.75 -9.59
N LYS A 78 -7.42 -15.60 -8.36
CA LYS A 78 -6.61 -16.62 -7.70
C LYS A 78 -7.37 -17.91 -7.39
N PHE A 79 -8.61 -17.81 -6.95
CA PHE A 79 -9.45 -18.98 -6.72
C PHE A 79 -9.81 -19.69 -8.01
N LYS A 80 -9.99 -18.95 -9.12
CA LYS A 80 -10.16 -19.54 -10.44
C LYS A 80 -8.90 -20.28 -10.87
N GLU A 81 -7.73 -19.66 -10.74
CA GLU A 81 -6.43 -20.27 -11.04
C GLU A 81 -6.23 -21.59 -10.26
N ILE A 82 -6.52 -21.59 -8.95
CA ILE A 82 -6.47 -22.79 -8.11
C ILE A 82 -7.41 -23.87 -8.66
N LYS A 83 -8.67 -23.54 -8.95
CA LYS A 83 -9.64 -24.51 -9.51
C LYS A 83 -9.17 -25.10 -10.84
N ASP A 84 -8.63 -24.29 -11.72
CA ASP A 84 -8.27 -24.72 -13.08
C ASP A 84 -7.02 -25.61 -13.09
N THR A 85 -6.09 -25.37 -12.16
CA THR A 85 -4.79 -26.05 -12.07
C THR A 85 -4.75 -27.21 -11.07
N HIS A 86 -5.73 -27.33 -10.16
CA HIS A 86 -5.72 -28.37 -9.12
C HIS A 86 -5.82 -29.79 -9.73
N PRO A 87 -4.97 -30.76 -9.31
CA PRO A 87 -4.98 -32.13 -9.84
C PRO A 87 -6.33 -32.85 -9.67
N LEU A 88 -7.07 -32.51 -8.61
CA LEU A 88 -8.39 -33.06 -8.30
C LEU A 88 -9.54 -32.10 -8.65
N LYS A 89 -9.36 -31.21 -9.64
CA LYS A 89 -10.36 -30.18 -10.00
C LYS A 89 -11.77 -30.72 -10.26
N THR A 90 -11.91 -31.96 -10.71
CA THR A 90 -13.21 -32.63 -10.91
C THR A 90 -14.00 -32.86 -9.62
N PHE A 91 -13.33 -32.84 -8.47
CA PHE A 91 -13.93 -33.00 -7.15
C PHE A 91 -14.13 -31.67 -6.42
N ILE A 92 -13.65 -30.55 -6.97
CA ILE A 92 -13.87 -29.23 -6.38
C ILE A 92 -15.28 -28.78 -6.73
N ASP A 93 -16.03 -28.36 -5.71
CA ASP A 93 -17.37 -27.81 -5.90
C ASP A 93 -17.32 -26.61 -6.87
N PRO A 94 -18.15 -26.57 -7.93
CA PRO A 94 -18.18 -25.45 -8.87
C PRO A 94 -18.42 -24.09 -8.21
N THR A 95 -19.15 -24.09 -7.08
CA THR A 95 -19.46 -22.92 -6.26
C THR A 95 -18.34 -22.55 -5.28
N TRP A 96 -17.20 -23.25 -5.29
CA TRP A 96 -16.07 -22.93 -4.45
C TRP A 96 -15.25 -21.74 -5.00
N PRO A 97 -14.79 -20.81 -4.14
CA PRO A 97 -15.33 -20.58 -2.79
C PRO A 97 -16.74 -19.98 -2.88
N SER A 98 -17.57 -20.30 -1.90
CA SER A 98 -18.93 -19.74 -1.87
C SER A 98 -18.89 -18.21 -1.74
N LEU A 99 -19.93 -17.53 -2.22
CA LEU A 99 -20.04 -16.07 -2.13
C LEU A 99 -19.87 -15.56 -0.69
N ARG A 100 -20.39 -16.29 0.30
CA ARG A 100 -20.23 -15.96 1.73
C ARG A 100 -18.77 -16.00 2.18
N ILE A 101 -18.02 -17.01 1.72
CA ILE A 101 -16.58 -17.11 2.02
C ILE A 101 -15.84 -15.96 1.33
N MET A 102 -16.15 -15.67 0.06
CA MET A 102 -15.54 -14.55 -0.67
C MET A 102 -15.73 -13.23 0.08
N GLN A 103 -16.96 -12.91 0.49
CA GLN A 103 -17.28 -11.71 1.27
C GLN A 103 -16.51 -11.68 2.59
N THR A 104 -16.45 -12.80 3.31
CA THR A 104 -15.72 -12.90 4.58
C THR A 104 -14.23 -12.62 4.38
N LEU A 105 -13.61 -13.11 3.30
CA LEU A 105 -12.20 -12.87 3.02
C LEU A 105 -11.93 -11.40 2.68
N ILE A 106 -12.81 -10.75 1.92
CA ILE A 106 -12.71 -9.32 1.59
C ILE A 106 -12.81 -8.48 2.88
N GLU A 107 -13.83 -8.75 3.70
CA GLU A 107 -14.03 -8.07 4.98
C GLU A 107 -12.83 -8.26 5.92
N LYS A 108 -12.34 -9.50 6.05
CA LYS A 108 -11.18 -9.82 6.90
C LYS A 108 -9.86 -9.22 6.38
N SER A 109 -9.79 -8.90 5.09
CA SER A 109 -8.63 -8.22 4.55
C SER A 109 -8.52 -6.78 5.02
N SER A 110 -9.63 -6.13 5.42
CA SER A 110 -9.65 -4.72 5.84
C SER A 110 -8.91 -3.79 4.85
N GLY A 111 -9.02 -4.06 3.55
CA GLY A 111 -8.30 -3.33 2.49
C GLY A 111 -6.82 -3.68 2.30
N HIS A 112 -6.27 -4.65 3.06
CA HIS A 112 -4.87 -5.06 3.00
C HIS A 112 -4.68 -6.32 2.14
N PHE A 113 -3.97 -6.17 1.02
CA PHE A 113 -3.63 -7.27 0.12
C PHE A 113 -2.78 -8.37 0.77
N ILE A 114 -1.96 -8.03 1.77
CA ILE A 114 -1.10 -9.01 2.44
C ILE A 114 -1.91 -10.14 3.08
N TYR A 115 -3.10 -9.84 3.61
CA TYR A 115 -4.00 -10.84 4.16
C TYR A 115 -4.55 -11.75 3.05
N ALA A 116 -5.15 -11.16 2.01
CA ALA A 116 -5.71 -11.90 0.88
C ALA A 116 -4.67 -12.80 0.20
N ALA A 117 -3.46 -12.28 -0.04
CA ALA A 117 -2.35 -13.03 -0.64
C ALA A 117 -1.87 -14.17 0.27
N THR A 118 -1.87 -13.97 1.59
CA THR A 118 -1.51 -15.02 2.55
C THR A 118 -2.54 -16.15 2.56
N VAL A 119 -3.84 -15.82 2.50
CA VAL A 119 -4.92 -16.82 2.39
C VAL A 119 -4.76 -17.63 1.11
N VAL A 120 -4.58 -16.97 -0.04
CA VAL A 120 -4.38 -17.65 -1.32
C VAL A 120 -3.15 -18.57 -1.27
N ARG A 121 -2.03 -18.12 -0.69
CA ARG A 121 -0.80 -18.92 -0.59
C ARG A 121 -0.93 -20.12 0.35
N TYR A 122 -1.82 -20.03 1.34
CA TYR A 122 -2.07 -21.12 2.29
C TYR A 122 -2.86 -22.27 1.66
N ILE A 123 -3.72 -21.96 0.69
CA ILE A 123 -4.58 -22.90 -0.03
C ILE A 123 -3.80 -23.59 -1.13
#